data_AF-A0A7X5IUT5-F1
#
_entry.id   AF-A0A7X5IUT5-F1
#
_cell.length_a   1.000
_cell.length_b   1.000
_cell.length_c   1.000
_cell.angle_alpha   90.00
_cell.angle_beta   90.00
_cell.angle_gamma   90.00
#
_symmetry.space_group_name_H-M   'P 1'
#
loop_
_entity.id
_entity.type
_entity.pdbx_description
1 polymer ?
#
loop_
_entity_poly.entity_id
_entity_poly.type
_entity_poly.pdbx_seq_one_letter_code
_entity_poly.pdbx_strand_id
1 'polypeptide(L)' 'MKKKNAWSEIYESFQSIYPNLKKGAVGYCPYDYMSILVYFPDGLRMVYNEAERRARFVTA' A
#
# COMPACT_ATOMS: atom_id res chain seq x y z
N MET A 1 -8.74 23.17 -5.13
CA MET A 1 -7.91 22.10 -4.52
C MET A 1 -8.60 20.76 -4.74
N LYS A 2 -7.96 19.79 -5.40
CA LYS A 2 -8.49 18.41 -5.43
C LYS A 2 -8.32 17.84 -4.03
N LYS A 3 -9.40 17.41 -3.38
CA LYS A 3 -9.31 16.68 -2.10
C LYS A 3 -8.56 15.38 -2.38
N LYS A 4 -7.34 15.23 -1.85
CA LYS A 4 -6.67 13.93 -1.81
C LYS A 4 -7.55 13.01 -0.98
N ASN A 5 -7.80 11.80 -1.45
CA ASN A 5 -8.51 10.81 -0.66
C ASN A 5 -7.53 10.20 0.36
N ALA A 6 -8.01 9.82 1.54
CA ALA A 6 -7.16 9.26 2.60
C ALA A 6 -6.33 8.06 2.11
N TRP A 7 -6.89 7.27 1.18
CA TRP A 7 -6.19 6.11 0.59
C TRP A 7 -4.99 6.48 -0.28
N SER A 8 -5.04 7.61 -1.01
CA SER A 8 -3.88 8.10 -1.76
C SER A 8 -2.76 8.56 -0.84
N GLU A 9 -3.10 9.15 0.30
CA GLU A 9 -2.12 9.57 1.31
C GLU A 9 -1.44 8.36 1.95
N ILE A 10 -2.21 7.32 2.28
CA ILE A 10 -1.66 6.04 2.76
C ILE A 10 -0.74 5.40 1.71
N TYR A 11 -1.13 5.44 0.42
CA TYR A 11 -0.27 4.92 -0.65
C TYR A 11 1.01 5.75 -0.84
N GLU A 12 0.93 7.08 -0.74
CA GLU A 12 2.11 7.96 -0.75
C GLU A 12 3.05 7.64 0.44
N SER A 13 2.51 7.35 1.62
CA SER A 13 3.27 6.93 2.80
C SER A 13 3.99 5.59 2.57
N PHE A 14 3.27 4.57 2.06
CA PHE A 14 3.87 3.31 1.62
C PHE A 14 5.04 3.54 0.65
N GLN A 15 4.82 4.37 -0.37
CA GLN A 15 5.79 4.71 -1.39
C GLN A 15 7.05 5.38 -0.83
N SER A 16 6.89 6.18 0.23
CA SER A 16 8.00 6.86 0.92
C SER A 16 8.84 5.88 1.76
N ILE A 17 8.18 4.96 2.48
CA ILE A 17 8.85 4.01 3.39
C ILE A 17 9.52 2.88 2.61
N TYR A 18 8.90 2.43 1.52
CA TYR A 18 9.34 1.26 0.76
C TYR A 18 9.65 1.60 -0.72
N PRO A 19 10.69 2.41 -1.01
CA PRO A 19 10.99 2.86 -2.37
C PRO A 19 11.35 1.72 -3.33
N ASN A 20 11.89 0.60 -2.82
CA ASN A 20 12.16 -0.60 -3.61
C ASN A 20 10.88 -1.36 -3.97
N LEU A 21 9.95 -1.49 -3.02
CA LEU A 21 8.67 -2.17 -3.26
C LEU A 21 7.74 -1.34 -4.14
N LYS A 22 7.76 0.00 -4.01
CA LYS A 22 7.03 0.92 -4.90
C LYS A 22 7.29 0.62 -6.38
N LYS A 23 8.54 0.35 -6.76
CA LYS A 23 8.91 0.11 -8.17
C LYS A 23 8.22 -1.13 -8.75
N GLY A 24 7.90 -2.10 -7.90
CA GLY A 24 7.17 -3.31 -8.28
C GLY A 24 5.66 -3.23 -8.07
N ALA A 25 5.13 -2.21 -7.41
CA ALA A 25 3.70 -2.12 -7.17
C ALA A 25 2.95 -1.77 -8.45
N VAL A 26 1.96 -2.59 -8.85
CA VAL A 26 1.12 -2.33 -10.04
C VAL A 26 -0.18 -1.62 -9.71
N GLY A 27 -0.58 -1.63 -8.43
CA GLY A 27 -1.78 -0.96 -7.97
C GLY A 27 -2.01 -1.15 -6.47
N TYR A 28 -3.02 -0.47 -5.96
CA TYR A 28 -3.47 -0.61 -4.58
C TYR A 28 -5.00 -0.48 -4.50
N CYS A 29 -5.58 -1.03 -3.44
CA CYS A 29 -6.96 -0.75 -3.05
C CYS A 29 -7.06 -0.56 -1.53
N PRO A 30 -8.11 0.12 -1.04
CA PRO A 30 -8.42 0.16 0.38
C PRO A 30 -8.52 -1.26 0.95
N TYR A 31 -8.00 -1.46 2.16
CA TYR A 31 -8.05 -2.73 2.87
C TYR A 31 -8.21 -2.46 4.36
N ASP A 32 -9.33 -2.85 4.95
CA ASP A 32 -9.59 -2.70 6.39
C ASP A 32 -9.32 -1.26 6.93
N TYR A 33 -9.12 -1.11 8.22
CA TYR A 33 -8.82 0.16 8.87
C TYR A 33 -7.38 0.63 8.57
N MET A 34 -7.28 1.84 8.00
CA MET A 34 -6.01 2.52 7.70
C MET A 34 -4.98 1.66 6.96
N SER A 35 -5.43 0.67 6.19
CA SER A 35 -4.53 -0.19 5.44
C SER A 35 -4.90 -0.20 3.97
N ILE A 36 -3.92 -0.56 3.15
CA ILE A 36 -4.10 -0.78 1.72
C ILE A 36 -3.54 -2.15 1.36
N LEU A 37 -4.19 -2.80 0.39
CA LEU A 37 -3.64 -3.97 -0.26
C LEU A 37 -2.88 -3.51 -1.51
N VAL A 38 -1.58 -3.79 -1.54
CA VAL A 38 -0.70 -3.49 -2.67
C VAL A 38 -0.53 -4.76 -3.51
N TYR A 39 -0.70 -4.62 -4.82
CA TYR A 39 -0.59 -5.71 -5.79
C TYR A 39 0.76 -5.65 -6.50
N PHE A 40 1.35 -6.83 -6.74
CA PHE A 40 2.58 -7.00 -7.50
C PHE A 40 2.34 -7.85 -8.77
N PRO A 41 3.23 -7.79 -9.78
CA PRO A 41 3.03 -8.40 -11.10
C PRO A 41 2.92 -9.93 -11.06
N ASP A 42 3.57 -10.57 -10.09
CA ASP A 42 3.60 -12.02 -9.90
C ASP A 42 2.37 -12.55 -9.14
N GLY A 43 1.39 -11.69 -8.88
CA GLY A 43 0.20 -12.03 -8.12
C GLY A 43 0.40 -11.99 -6.60
N LEU A 44 1.62 -11.69 -6.13
CA LEU A 44 1.85 -11.41 -4.72
C LEU A 44 1.04 -10.18 -4.29
N ARG A 45 0.61 -10.23 -3.04
CA ARG A 45 -0.14 -9.15 -2.41
C ARG A 45 0.50 -8.83 -1.08
N MET A 46 0.40 -7.58 -0.68
CA MET A 46 0.97 -7.11 0.57
C MET A 46 0.00 -6.14 1.21
N VAL A 47 -0.27 -6.34 2.49
CA VAL A 47 -1.01 -5.36 3.28
C VAL A 47 -0.01 -4.38 3.85
N TYR A 48 -0.23 -3.09 3.58
CA TYR A 48 0.46 -2.00 4.26
C TYR A 48 -0.52 -1.30 5.20
N ASN A 49 -0.19 -1.27 6.49
CA ASN A 49 -0.96 -0.60 7.52
C ASN A 49 -0.28 0.72 7.88
N GLU A 50 -0.99 1.83 7.72
CA GLU A 50 -0.47 3.17 7.97
C GLU A 50 -0.25 3.44 9.46
N ALA A 51 -1.16 2.98 10.31
CA ALA A 51 -1.06 3.19 11.76
C ALA A 51 0.18 2.51 12.36
N GLU A 52 0.54 1.32 11.86
CA GLU A 52 1.75 0.60 12.24
C GLU A 52 2.98 0.99 11.38
N ARG A 53 2.78 1.74 10.29
CA ARG A 53 3.78 2.02 9.25
C ARG A 53 4.51 0.76 8.79
N ARG A 54 3.77 -0.34 8.64
CA ARG A 54 4.33 -1.68 8.42
C ARG A 54 3.66 -2.38 7.25
N ALA A 55 4.48 -3.01 6.42
CA ALA A 55 4.03 -3.87 5.34
C ALA A 55 4.24 -5.36 5.67
N ARG A 56 3.30 -6.22 5.27
CA ARG A 56 3.37 -7.69 5.40
C ARG A 56 2.82 -8.34 4.13
N PHE A 57 3.56 -9.27 3.55
CA PHE A 57 3.06 -10.06 2.42
C PHE A 57 1.92 -10.95 2.89
N VAL A 58 0.89 -11.07 2.06
CA VAL A 58 -0.22 -11.98 2.27
C VAL A 58 0.24 -13.36 1.81
N THR A 59 0.49 -14.25 2.76
CA THR A 59 0.69 -15.66 2.49
C THR A 59 -0.65 -16.38 2.53
N ALA A 60 -0.87 -17.32 1.60
CA ALA A 60 -2.02 -18.22 1.65
C ALA A 60 -2.00 -19.11 2.90
#